data_AF-A0A9K3GKW4-F1
#
_entry.id   AF-A0A9K3GKW4-F1
#
_cell.length_a   1.000
_cell.length_b   1.000
_cell.length_c   1.000
_cell.angle_alpha   90.00
_cell.angle_beta   90.00
_cell.angle_gamma   90.00
#
_symmetry.space_group_name_H-M   'P 1'
#
loop_
_entity.id
_entity.type
_entity.pdbx_description
1 polymer ?
#
loop_
_entity_poly.entity_id
_entity_poly.type
_entity_poly.pdbx_seq_one_letter_code
_entity_poly.pdbx_strand_id
1 'polypeptide(L)'
;VEAPMAEGHHVFGVLENGKFFLKHCTSPAANVYGVVQPMIEAMDKAGQFKEVDYTHGDEVTLEKGMESGNVGVYLPTLPKSSFFKSVLVDGVLPCKSFSMGEADEKRFYLECRRILEQ
;
A
#
# COMPACT_ATOMS: atom_id res chain seq x y z
N VAL A 1 4.17 -28.68 0.93
CA VAL A 1 4.00 -28.29 -0.49
C VAL A 1 2.88 -27.27 -0.49
N GLU A 2 3.23 -25.99 -0.47
CA GLU A 2 2.24 -24.91 -0.51
C GLU A 2 1.52 -24.97 -1.87
N ALA A 3 0.19 -25.05 -1.84
CA ALA A 3 -0.60 -25.00 -3.06
C ALA A 3 -0.35 -23.65 -3.75
N PRO A 4 -0.20 -23.60 -5.09
CA PRO A 4 -0.08 -22.34 -5.79
C PRO A 4 -1.32 -21.51 -5.49
N MET A 5 -1.11 -20.34 -4.88
CA MET A 5 -2.20 -19.41 -4.60
C MET A 5 -2.80 -18.99 -5.95
N ALA A 6 -4.11 -19.16 -6.11
CA ALA A 6 -4.80 -18.88 -7.37
C ALA A 6 -4.47 -17.46 -7.85
N GLU A 7 -4.12 -17.31 -9.13
CA GLU A 7 -3.76 -16.02 -9.72
C GLU A 7 -4.86 -14.99 -9.49
N GLY A 8 -4.58 -13.96 -8.68
CA GLY A 8 -5.49 -12.87 -8.38
C GLY A 8 -5.45 -11.81 -9.48
N HIS A 9 -6.61 -11.33 -9.91
CA HIS A 9 -6.72 -10.15 -10.77
C HIS A 9 -6.71 -8.90 -9.91
N HIS A 10 -5.68 -8.09 -10.05
CA HIS A 10 -5.47 -6.87 -9.28
C HIS A 10 -5.65 -5.65 -10.17
N VAL A 11 -6.18 -4.58 -9.57
CA VAL A 11 -6.47 -3.33 -10.27
C VAL A 11 -6.03 -2.15 -9.42
N PHE A 12 -5.31 -1.21 -10.03
CA PHE A 12 -4.90 0.03 -9.38
C PHE A 12 -4.93 1.21 -10.35
N GLY A 13 -5.09 2.41 -9.79
CA GLY A 13 -5.10 3.65 -10.56
C GLY A 13 -3.68 4.19 -10.73
N VAL A 14 -3.40 4.78 -11.89
CA VAL A 14 -2.17 5.51 -12.17
C VAL A 14 -2.53 6.87 -12.74
N LEU A 15 -1.94 7.92 -12.20
CA LEU A 15 -2.00 9.28 -12.70
C LEU A 15 -0.65 9.65 -13.27
N GLU A 16 -0.59 9.93 -14.56
CA GLU A 16 0.64 10.30 -15.25
C GLU A 16 0.31 11.36 -16.30
N ASN A 17 1.08 12.45 -16.34
CA ASN A 17 0.92 13.54 -17.31
C ASN A 17 -0.51 14.10 -17.35
N GLY A 18 -1.16 14.24 -16.18
CA GLY A 18 -2.53 14.74 -16.05
C GLY A 18 -3.62 13.78 -16.56
N LYS A 19 -3.27 12.51 -16.83
CA LYS A 19 -4.21 11.49 -17.29
C LYS A 19 -4.31 10.35 -16.30
N PHE A 20 -5.53 9.84 -16.13
CA PHE A 20 -5.81 8.67 -15.31
C PHE A 20 -5.85 7.41 -16.16
N PHE A 21 -5.20 6.38 -15.64
CA PHE A 21 -5.16 5.04 -16.22
C PHE A 21 -5.57 4.03 -15.16
N LEU A 22 -6.36 3.05 -15.56
CA LEU A 22 -6.62 1.87 -14.76
C LEU A 22 -5.66 0.77 -15.22
N LYS A 23 -4.79 0.30 -14.33
CA LYS A 23 -3.87 -0.79 -14.60
C LYS A 23 -4.46 -2.08 -14.06
N HIS A 24 -4.46 -3.09 -14.91
CA HIS A 24 -4.87 -4.45 -14.58
C HIS A 24 -3.64 -5.35 -14.61
N CYS A 25 -3.49 -6.21 -13.61
CA CYS A 25 -2.47 -7.24 -13.63
C CYS A 25 -2.97 -8.52 -12.97
N THR A 26 -2.41 -9.62 -13.44
CA THR A 26 -2.62 -10.94 -12.84
C THR A 26 -1.35 -11.29 -12.07
N SER A 27 -1.51 -11.60 -10.78
CA SER A 27 -0.37 -11.90 -9.90
C SER A 27 -0.78 -12.88 -8.81
N PRO A 28 0.14 -13.78 -8.37
CA PRO A 28 -0.09 -14.60 -7.20
C PRO A 28 -0.09 -13.80 -5.89
N ALA A 29 0.16 -12.49 -5.89
CA ALA A 29 0.08 -11.68 -4.67
C ALA A 29 -1.32 -11.74 -4.03
N ALA A 30 -1.40 -11.72 -2.71
CA ALA A 30 -2.67 -11.75 -1.99
C ALA A 30 -3.49 -10.47 -2.19
N ASN A 31 -2.82 -9.35 -2.47
CA ASN A 31 -3.44 -8.07 -2.81
C ASN A 31 -2.54 -7.24 -3.73
N VAL A 32 -3.07 -6.10 -4.18
CA VAL A 32 -2.39 -5.19 -5.11
C VAL A 32 -1.16 -4.48 -4.53
N TYR A 33 -1.03 -4.36 -3.20
CA TYR A 33 0.18 -3.82 -2.57
C TYR A 33 1.35 -4.79 -2.74
N GLY A 34 1.10 -6.10 -2.68
CA GLY A 34 2.08 -7.14 -3.01
C GLY A 34 2.51 -7.15 -4.49
N VAL A 35 1.79 -6.44 -5.36
CA VAL A 35 2.19 -6.20 -6.76
C VAL A 35 2.98 -4.89 -6.88
N VAL A 36 2.46 -3.81 -6.30
CA VAL A 36 3.01 -2.46 -6.50
C VAL A 36 4.31 -2.25 -5.73
N GLN A 37 4.45 -2.83 -4.53
CA GLN A 37 5.67 -2.67 -3.74
C GLN A 37 6.92 -3.22 -4.45
N PRO A 38 6.94 -4.47 -4.95
CA PRO A 38 8.09 -4.97 -5.71
C PRO A 38 8.36 -4.18 -7.00
N MET A 39 7.31 -3.62 -7.63
CA MET A 39 7.48 -2.76 -8.80
C MET A 39 8.23 -1.47 -8.44
N ILE A 40 7.83 -0.78 -7.36
CA ILE A 40 8.53 0.43 -6.88
C ILE A 40 9.98 0.10 -6.56
N GLU A 41 10.25 -1.00 -5.86
CA GLU A 41 11.62 -1.42 -5.52
C GLU A 41 12.47 -1.74 -6.75
N ALA A 42 11.88 -2.35 -7.79
CA ALA A 42 12.58 -2.61 -9.04
C ALA A 42 12.92 -1.31 -9.79
N MET A 43 11.98 -0.35 -9.81
CA MET A 43 12.19 0.96 -10.42
C MET A 43 13.26 1.78 -9.67
N ASP A 44 13.29 1.70 -8.35
CA ASP A 44 14.30 2.33 -7.49
C ASP A 44 15.70 1.78 -7.78
N LYS A 45 15.84 0.46 -7.81
CA LYS A 45 17.10 -0.22 -8.17
C LYS A 45 17.56 0.11 -9.59
N ALA A 46 16.64 0.36 -10.50
CA ALA A 46 16.93 0.77 -11.87
C ALA A 46 17.20 2.29 -12.01
N GLY A 47 17.09 3.07 -10.92
CA GLY A 47 17.29 4.52 -10.94
C GLY A 47 16.26 5.28 -11.77
N GLN A 48 15.04 4.76 -11.87
CA GLN A 48 14.00 5.33 -12.74
C GLN A 48 13.25 6.52 -12.13
N PHE A 49 13.42 6.75 -10.83
CA PHE A 49 12.89 7.92 -10.12
C PHE A 49 13.89 8.40 -9.07
N LYS A 50 13.70 9.64 -8.59
CA LYS A 50 14.59 10.26 -7.60
C LYS A 50 14.14 10.00 -6.16
N GLU A 51 12.85 10.03 -5.92
CA GLU A 51 12.22 9.86 -4.61
C GLU A 51 10.84 9.21 -4.75
N VAL A 52 10.40 8.49 -3.72
CA VAL A 52 9.04 7.97 -3.58
C VAL A 52 8.45 8.48 -2.26
N ASP A 53 7.28 9.10 -2.33
CA ASP A 53 6.51 9.50 -1.14
C ASP A 53 5.26 8.63 -0.99
N TYR A 54 5.03 8.21 0.25
CA TYR A 54 3.87 7.43 0.65
C TYR A 54 2.93 8.37 1.41
N THR A 55 1.84 8.74 0.76
CA THR A 55 0.85 9.70 1.26
C THR A 55 -0.43 8.99 1.71
N HIS A 56 -1.17 9.65 2.60
CA HIS A 56 -2.52 9.24 2.97
C HIS A 56 -3.50 10.29 2.46
N GLY A 57 -4.56 9.84 1.79
CA GLY A 57 -5.58 10.69 1.21
C GLY A 57 -5.36 10.91 -0.28
N ASP A 58 -6.46 10.88 -1.03
CA ASP A 58 -6.44 10.93 -2.48
C ASP A 58 -6.01 12.30 -3.02
N GLU A 59 -6.34 13.38 -2.29
CA GLU A 59 -6.08 14.76 -2.71
C GLU A 59 -4.57 15.08 -2.83
N VAL A 60 -3.76 14.62 -1.88
CA VAL A 60 -2.31 14.85 -1.92
C VAL A 60 -1.66 14.08 -3.07
N THR A 61 -2.08 12.83 -3.29
CA THR A 61 -1.62 12.00 -4.40
C THR A 61 -2.01 12.61 -5.75
N LEU A 62 -3.20 13.23 -5.82
CA LEU A 62 -3.68 13.94 -7.00
C LEU A 62 -2.81 15.17 -7.28
N GLU A 63 -2.66 16.04 -6.29
CA GLU A 63 -1.91 17.29 -6.41
C GLU A 63 -0.47 17.00 -6.85
N LYS A 64 0.23 16.10 -6.15
CA LYS A 64 1.61 15.73 -6.47
C LYS A 64 1.74 14.97 -7.77
N GLY A 65 0.81 14.07 -8.09
CA GLY A 65 0.82 13.31 -9.34
C GLY A 65 0.51 14.15 -10.59
N MET A 66 -0.09 15.34 -10.44
CA MET A 66 -0.30 16.29 -11.53
C MET A 66 0.93 17.17 -11.82
N GLU A 67 1.90 17.24 -10.91
CA GLU A 67 3.14 17.99 -11.12
C GLU A 67 3.98 17.34 -12.25
N SER A 68 4.66 18.17 -13.04
CA SER A 68 5.48 17.70 -14.16
C SER A 68 6.63 16.82 -13.67
N GLY A 69 6.74 15.62 -14.23
CA GLY A 69 7.79 14.65 -13.87
C GLY A 69 7.40 13.69 -12.74
N ASN A 70 6.18 13.80 -12.21
CA ASN A 70 5.67 12.91 -11.17
C ASN A 70 4.66 11.89 -11.74
N VAL A 71 4.52 10.79 -11.00
CA VAL A 71 3.50 9.75 -11.23
C VAL A 71 2.78 9.52 -9.91
N GLY A 72 1.45 9.60 -9.92
CA GLY A 72 0.61 9.21 -8.80
C GLY A 72 0.12 7.78 -8.93
N VAL A 73 0.11 7.01 -7.85
CA VAL A 73 -0.43 5.64 -7.83
C VAL A 73 -1.52 5.53 -6.77
N TYR A 74 -2.71 5.09 -7.16
CA TYR A 74 -3.86 4.90 -6.29
C TYR A 74 -4.10 3.43 -6.03
N LEU A 75 -4.05 3.05 -4.75
CA LEU A 75 -4.35 1.70 -4.31
C LEU A 75 -5.68 1.66 -3.57
N PRO A 76 -6.53 0.63 -3.82
CA PRO A 76 -7.75 0.41 -3.07
C PRO A 76 -7.44 0.19 -1.59
N THR A 77 -8.32 0.67 -0.70
CA THR A 77 -8.17 0.49 0.75
C THR A 77 -8.13 -0.99 1.11
N LEU A 78 -7.09 -1.41 1.85
CA LEU A 78 -7.00 -2.74 2.45
C LEU A 78 -8.03 -2.90 3.57
N PRO A 79 -8.98 -3.84 3.48
CA PRO A 79 -9.87 -4.11 4.61
C PRO A 79 -9.10 -4.69 5.79
N LYS A 80 -9.44 -4.26 7.01
CA LYS A 80 -8.77 -4.70 8.25
C LYS A 80 -8.75 -6.24 8.39
N SER A 81 -9.76 -6.92 7.87
CA SER A 81 -9.88 -8.40 7.91
C SER A 81 -8.91 -9.13 6.99
N SER A 82 -8.45 -8.50 5.90
CA SER A 82 -7.48 -9.11 4.98
C SER A 82 -6.04 -8.81 5.37
N PHE A 83 -5.80 -7.81 6.22
CA PHE A 83 -4.47 -7.36 6.63
C PHE A 83 -3.54 -8.49 7.08
N PHE A 84 -3.93 -9.23 8.13
CA PHE A 84 -3.07 -10.27 8.69
C PHE A 84 -2.79 -11.39 7.70
N LYS A 85 -3.76 -11.72 6.83
CA LYS A 85 -3.57 -12.71 5.77
C LYS A 85 -2.55 -12.21 4.76
N SER A 86 -2.62 -10.93 4.39
CA SER A 86 -1.68 -10.32 3.45
C SER A 86 -0.26 -10.26 4.00
N VAL A 87 -0.06 -9.92 5.27
CA VAL A 87 1.28 -9.96 5.88
C VAL A 87 1.85 -11.38 5.91
N LEU A 88 1.01 -12.37 6.18
CA LEU A 88 1.42 -13.77 6.23
C LEU A 88 1.84 -14.31 4.85
N VAL A 89 1.26 -13.79 3.77
CA VAL A 89 1.48 -14.28 2.40
C VAL A 89 2.49 -13.43 1.63
N ASP A 90 2.31 -12.11 1.62
CA ASP A 90 3.10 -11.17 0.81
C ASP A 90 4.26 -10.52 1.59
N GLY A 91 4.36 -10.77 2.90
CA GLY A 91 5.41 -10.21 3.76
C GLY A 91 5.15 -8.75 4.16
N VAL A 92 6.21 -7.93 4.18
CA VAL A 92 6.14 -6.54 4.65
C VAL A 92 5.45 -5.66 3.61
N LEU A 93 4.35 -5.00 3.99
CA LEU A 93 3.63 -4.05 3.14
C LEU A 93 4.40 -2.70 3.05
N PRO A 94 4.20 -1.89 2.00
CA PRO A 94 4.84 -0.58 1.86
C PRO A 94 4.78 0.25 3.14
N CYS A 95 5.83 1.03 3.40
CA CYS A 95 5.83 2.02 4.47
C CYS A 95 4.56 2.89 4.38
N LYS A 96 3.86 3.07 5.49
CA LYS A 96 2.55 3.77 5.54
C LYS A 96 1.41 3.11 4.74
N SER A 97 1.45 1.80 4.47
CA SER A 97 0.23 1.07 4.06
C SER A 97 -0.84 1.07 5.16
N PHE A 98 -0.45 1.36 6.41
CA PHE A 98 -1.30 1.38 7.59
C PHE A 98 -1.34 2.75 8.23
N SER A 99 -2.30 3.55 7.77
CA SER A 99 -3.02 4.47 8.66
C SER A 99 -4.39 3.87 8.94
N MET A 100 -4.42 2.78 9.70
CA MET A 100 -5.68 2.26 10.23
C MET A 100 -6.11 3.15 11.41
N GLY A 101 -7.12 3.97 11.18
CA GLY A 101 -7.72 4.87 12.18
C GLY A 101 -7.54 6.34 11.83
N GLU A 102 -8.56 7.13 12.17
CA GLU A 102 -8.55 8.59 12.02
C GLU A 102 -7.39 9.20 12.81
N ALA A 103 -6.90 10.38 12.40
CA ALA A 103 -5.77 11.04 13.07
C ALA A 103 -6.00 11.23 14.59
N ASP A 104 -7.26 11.34 15.01
CA ASP A 104 -7.68 11.47 16.40
C ASP A 104 -7.57 10.15 17.19
N GLU A 105 -7.70 8.99 16.54
CA GLU A 105 -7.59 7.67 17.17
C GLU A 105 -6.13 7.27 17.44
N LYS A 106 -5.17 7.89 16.73
CA LYS A 106 -3.73 7.62 16.88
C LYS A 106 -3.08 8.31 18.08
N ARG A 107 -3.82 9.15 18.82
CA ARG A 107 -3.30 9.95 19.95
C ARG A 107 -3.37 9.26 21.30
N PHE A 108 -3.96 8.07 21.39
CA PHE A 108 -4.19 7.39 22.67
C PHE A 108 -3.68 5.96 22.64
N TYR A 109 -2.49 5.74 23.20
CA TYR A 109 -2.03 4.39 23.56
C TYR A 109 -2.42 4.15 25.03
N LEU A 110 -3.33 3.21 25.26
CA LEU A 110 -3.61 2.68 26.59
C LEU A 110 -2.64 1.54 26.87
N GLU A 111 -1.62 1.79 27.67
CA GLU A 111 -0.78 0.75 28.25
C GLU A 111 -1.41 0.31 29.58
N CYS A 112 -1.91 -0.93 29.66
CA CYS A 112 -2.43 -1.50 30.90
C CYS A 112 -1.49 -2.58 31.42
N ARG A 113 -1.01 -2.42 32.65
CA ARG A 113 -0.33 -3.49 33.39
C ARG A 113 -1.36 -4.28 34.19
N ARG A 114 -1.44 -5.59 33.96
CA ARG A 114 -2.26 -6.49 34.79
C ARG A 114 -1.76 -6.46 36.24
N ILE A 115 -2.62 -6.06 37.17
CA ILE A 115 -2.37 -6.22 38.61
C ILE A 115 -2.65 -7.68 38.97
N LEU A 116 -1.72 -8.31 39.66
CA LEU A 116 -1.90 -9.63 40.28
C LEU A 116 -2.11 -9.41 41.78
N GLU A 117 -3.08 -10.09 42.39
CA GLU A 117 -3.25 -10.09 43.85
C GLU A 117 -1.98 -10.60 44.54
N GLN A 118 -1.63 -9.97 45.67
CA GLN A 118 -0.42 -10.28 46.47
C GLN A 118 -0.60 -11.53 47.32
#